data_AF-A0A2V2UB25-F1
#
_entry.id   AF-A0A2V2UB25-F1
#
_cell.length_a   1.000
_cell.length_b   1.000
_cell.length_c   1.000
_cell.angle_alpha   90.00
_cell.angle_beta   90.00
_cell.angle_gamma   90.00
#
_symmetry.space_group_name_H-M   'P 1'
#
loop_
_entity.id
_entity.type
_entity.pdbx_description
1 polymer ?
#
loop_
_entity_poly.entity_id
_entity_poly.type
_entity_poly.pdbx_seq_one_letter_code
_entity_poly.pdbx_strand_id
1 'polypeptide(L)'
;MLRRDLCVYDNNLEKMLRTAEILEIDEIGSEYHGIAHENVIYRLNRPPSQITNYPYLVVSDKIGELSSPRLDIFVVRDYFRVKSILKKKIRTRIGLEIFFADIRQANGFSVGKWFEQIRELYKLCNSINCQLVLSSGARCPREMISGRCFDSLLKLCNIKPERYWRELEEWIEIRLGKKCYLDA
;
A
#
# COMPACT_ATOMS: atom_id res chain seq x y z
N MET A 1 11.58 6.34 11.15
CA MET A 1 11.12 5.95 9.82
C MET A 1 10.30 4.70 9.98
N LEU A 2 8.99 4.86 9.93
CA LEU A 2 8.05 3.79 10.21
C LEU A 2 7.96 2.83 9.02
N ARG A 3 8.06 1.54 9.30
CA ARG A 3 7.84 0.44 8.36
C ARG A 3 6.37 0.06 8.38
N ARG A 4 5.78 0.00 7.20
CA ARG A 4 4.34 -0.17 7.05
C ARG A 4 4.00 -1.25 6.06
N ASP A 5 3.04 -2.07 6.41
CA ASP A 5 2.39 -3.00 5.49
C ASP A 5 0.94 -2.58 5.29
N LEU A 6 0.68 -1.79 4.24
CA LEU A 6 -0.60 -1.14 4.05
C LEU A 6 -1.75 -2.10 3.67
N CYS A 7 -1.53 -3.42 3.53
CA CYS A 7 -2.62 -4.33 3.23
C CYS A 7 -2.42 -5.74 3.81
N VAL A 8 -3.28 -6.08 4.77
CA VAL A 8 -3.56 -7.43 5.27
C VAL A 8 -5.07 -7.69 5.28
N TYR A 9 -5.49 -8.95 5.13
CA TYR A 9 -6.90 -9.38 4.98
C TYR A 9 -7.36 -10.39 6.04
N ASP A 10 -6.59 -10.66 7.11
CA ASP A 10 -6.96 -11.71 8.09
C ASP A 10 -8.11 -11.27 9.00
N ASN A 11 -9.04 -12.20 9.24
CA ASN A 11 -10.24 -11.99 10.07
C ASN A 11 -9.94 -11.82 11.58
N ASN A 12 -8.70 -12.04 12.01
CA ASN A 12 -8.18 -11.89 13.36
C ASN A 12 -7.07 -10.84 13.37
N LEU A 13 -7.50 -9.58 13.38
CA LEU A 13 -6.62 -8.41 13.39
C LEU A 13 -5.64 -8.40 14.58
N GLU A 14 -6.07 -8.87 15.76
CA GLU A 14 -5.20 -8.93 16.94
C GLU A 14 -3.99 -9.84 16.71
N LYS A 15 -4.19 -10.99 16.06
CA LYS A 15 -3.10 -11.89 15.70
C LYS A 15 -2.18 -11.30 14.64
N MET A 16 -2.72 -10.54 13.69
CA MET A 16 -1.92 -9.80 12.71
C MET A 16 -1.06 -8.73 13.38
N LEU A 17 -1.61 -7.97 14.32
CA LEU A 17 -0.88 -6.94 15.06
C LEU A 17 0.27 -7.53 15.88
N ARG A 18 0.03 -8.61 16.63
CA ARG A 18 1.11 -9.32 17.36
C ARG A 18 2.20 -9.83 16.41
N THR A 19 1.81 -10.25 15.20
CA THR A 19 2.77 -10.72 14.21
C THR A 19 3.52 -9.57 13.55
N ALA A 20 2.86 -8.42 13.31
CA ALA A 20 3.48 -7.20 12.81
C ALA A 20 4.61 -6.74 13.73
N GLU A 21 4.38 -6.75 15.05
CA GLU A 21 5.38 -6.40 16.06
C GLU A 21 6.63 -7.30 15.96
N ILE A 22 6.44 -8.62 15.89
CA ILE A 22 7.53 -9.59 15.71
C ILE A 22 8.30 -9.35 14.39
N LEU A 23 7.59 -8.88 13.37
CA LEU A 23 8.11 -8.65 12.02
C LEU A 23 8.72 -7.26 11.81
N GLU A 24 8.84 -6.46 12.87
CA GLU A 24 9.33 -5.08 12.84
C GLU A 24 8.52 -4.21 11.84
N ILE A 25 7.19 -4.36 11.87
CA ILE A 25 6.22 -3.55 11.14
C ILE A 25 5.49 -2.67 12.15
N ASP A 26 5.60 -1.36 11.99
CA ASP A 26 5.05 -0.39 12.95
C ASP A 26 3.54 -0.20 12.77
N GLU A 27 3.05 -0.18 11.51
CA GLU A 27 1.62 -0.04 11.22
C GLU A 27 1.18 -0.99 10.08
N ILE A 28 -0.05 -1.48 10.19
CA ILE A 28 -0.69 -2.31 9.16
C ILE A 28 -1.92 -1.62 8.57
N GLY A 29 -2.23 -1.92 7.32
CA GLY A 29 -3.51 -1.53 6.72
C GLY A 29 -4.49 -2.69 6.65
N SER A 30 -5.71 -2.48 7.11
CA SER A 30 -6.75 -3.52 7.17
C SER A 30 -8.14 -2.94 6.89
N GLU A 31 -9.12 -3.80 6.63
CA GLU A 31 -10.53 -3.41 6.55
C GLU A 31 -11.07 -2.94 7.92
N TYR A 32 -12.04 -2.02 7.88
CA TYR A 32 -12.70 -1.53 9.09
C TYR A 32 -13.95 -2.34 9.41
N HIS A 33 -13.99 -2.92 10.62
CA HIS A 33 -15.11 -3.74 11.10
C HIS A 33 -15.85 -3.11 12.30
N GLY A 34 -15.80 -1.78 12.45
CA GLY A 34 -16.55 -1.04 13.48
C GLY A 34 -15.76 -0.73 14.76
N ILE A 35 -14.59 -1.34 14.96
CA ILE A 35 -13.72 -1.08 16.11
C ILE A 35 -12.38 -0.57 15.60
N ALA A 36 -11.95 0.58 16.14
CA ALA A 36 -10.65 1.17 15.87
C ALA A 36 -9.58 0.55 16.76
N HIS A 37 -8.40 0.29 16.19
CA HIS A 37 -7.23 -0.23 16.88
C HIS A 37 -6.05 0.70 16.62
N GLU A 38 -5.17 0.83 17.62
CA GLU A 38 -3.88 1.50 17.43
C GLU A 38 -3.04 0.79 16.38
N ASN A 39 -2.15 1.53 15.70
CA ASN A 39 -1.24 1.03 14.67
C ASN A 39 -1.93 0.42 13.44
N VAL A 40 -3.19 0.78 13.20
CA VAL A 40 -3.97 0.35 12.03
C VAL A 40 -4.42 1.55 11.21
N ILE A 41 -4.07 1.56 9.92
CA ILE A 41 -4.62 2.49 8.93
C ILE A 41 -5.74 1.78 8.17
N TYR A 42 -6.98 2.22 8.35
CA TYR A 42 -8.11 1.52 7.75
C TYR A 42 -8.23 1.74 6.25
N ARG A 43 -8.58 0.68 5.52
CA ARG A 43 -8.78 0.68 4.07
C ARG A 43 -10.26 0.72 3.77
N LEU A 44 -10.72 1.81 3.16
CA LEU A 44 -12.13 2.01 2.83
C LEU A 44 -12.32 2.07 1.31
N ASN A 45 -13.44 1.57 0.81
CA ASN A 45 -13.80 1.69 -0.61
C ASN A 45 -14.35 3.07 -0.98
N ARG A 46 -14.75 3.87 0.02
CA ARG A 46 -15.24 5.24 -0.14
C ARG A 46 -14.92 6.06 1.11
N PRO A 47 -14.82 7.39 1.00
CA PRO A 47 -14.74 8.24 2.18
C PRO A 47 -15.98 8.02 3.07
N PRO A 48 -15.80 8.02 4.41
CA PRO A 48 -16.91 8.02 5.34
C PRO A 48 -17.74 9.30 5.19
N SER A 49 -19.05 9.21 5.47
CA SER A 49 -19.96 10.36 5.45
C SER A 49 -19.81 11.27 6.67
N GLN A 50 -19.15 10.77 7.72
CA GLN A 50 -18.93 11.46 8.98
C GLN A 50 -17.43 11.50 9.27
N ILE A 51 -17.03 12.41 10.16
CA ILE A 51 -15.67 12.47 10.70
C ILE A 51 -15.40 11.17 11.48
N THR A 52 -14.21 10.59 11.30
CA THR A 52 -13.79 9.37 12.00
C THR A 52 -12.85 9.71 13.16
N ASN A 53 -12.70 8.81 14.11
CA ASN A 53 -11.67 8.87 15.16
C ASN A 53 -10.49 7.92 14.86
N TYR A 54 -10.38 7.47 13.61
CA TYR A 54 -9.35 6.53 13.15
C TYR A 54 -8.78 6.96 11.80
N PRO A 55 -7.49 6.69 11.54
CA PRO A 55 -6.87 6.98 10.25
C PRO A 55 -7.38 6.02 9.18
N TYR A 56 -7.55 6.52 7.95
CA TYR A 56 -7.95 5.69 6.83
C TYR A 56 -7.35 6.14 5.50
N LEU A 57 -7.36 5.23 4.52
CA LEU A 57 -7.05 5.46 3.12
C LEU A 57 -8.19 4.93 2.25
N VAL A 58 -8.56 5.68 1.22
CA VAL A 58 -9.56 5.23 0.23
C VAL A 58 -8.85 4.42 -0.85
N VAL A 59 -9.27 3.18 -1.02
CA VAL A 59 -8.63 2.18 -1.87
C VAL A 59 -9.61 1.66 -2.92
N SER A 60 -9.13 1.46 -4.14
CA SER A 60 -9.89 0.81 -5.21
C SER A 60 -8.97 0.06 -6.17
N ASP A 61 -9.49 -1.00 -6.78
CA ASP A 61 -8.87 -1.71 -7.90
C ASP A 61 -9.64 -1.50 -9.22
N LYS A 62 -10.74 -0.74 -9.17
CA LYS A 62 -11.59 -0.48 -10.34
C LYS A 62 -10.96 0.57 -11.22
N ILE A 63 -10.57 0.19 -12.43
CA ILE A 63 -9.81 1.07 -13.35
C ILE A 63 -10.49 2.43 -13.63
N GLY A 64 -11.83 2.50 -13.60
CA GLY A 64 -12.59 3.75 -13.77
C GLY A 64 -12.41 4.73 -12.61
N GLU A 65 -12.00 4.26 -11.44
CA GLU A 65 -11.77 5.07 -10.25
C GLU A 65 -10.33 5.60 -10.15
N LEU A 66 -9.42 5.18 -11.05
CA LEU A 66 -8.02 5.64 -11.07
C LEU A 66 -7.89 7.17 -11.20
N SER A 67 -8.89 7.83 -11.80
CA SER A 67 -8.97 9.29 -11.92
C SER A 67 -9.79 9.96 -10.81
N SER A 68 -10.35 9.20 -9.87
CA SER A 68 -11.21 9.71 -8.81
C SER A 68 -10.45 10.65 -7.88
N PRO A 69 -11.02 11.82 -7.54
CA PRO A 69 -10.36 12.75 -6.65
C PRO A 69 -10.30 12.27 -5.19
N ARG A 70 -11.13 11.30 -4.84
CA ARG A 70 -11.25 10.76 -3.49
C ARG A 70 -10.36 9.54 -3.27
N LEU A 71 -9.72 9.04 -4.33
CA LEU A 71 -8.86 7.86 -4.25
C LEU A 71 -7.50 8.23 -3.66
N ASP A 72 -7.07 7.45 -2.68
CA ASP A 72 -5.72 7.54 -2.11
C ASP A 72 -4.82 6.46 -2.72
N ILE A 73 -5.28 5.21 -2.75
CA ILE A 73 -4.52 4.07 -3.29
C ILE A 73 -5.30 3.37 -4.41
N PHE A 74 -4.62 3.12 -5.52
CA PHE A 74 -5.08 2.22 -6.58
C PHE A 74 -4.31 0.90 -6.55
N VAL A 75 -5.01 -0.23 -6.47
CA VAL A 75 -4.38 -1.56 -6.51
C VAL A 75 -4.12 -1.96 -7.96
N VAL A 76 -2.85 -2.20 -8.30
CA VAL A 76 -2.42 -2.52 -9.67
C VAL A 76 -2.63 -4.00 -9.96
N ARG A 77 -3.77 -4.35 -10.55
CA ARG A 77 -4.07 -5.73 -11.01
C ARG A 77 -3.59 -6.03 -12.43
N ASP A 78 -3.59 -5.03 -13.30
CA ASP A 78 -3.13 -5.12 -14.69
C ASP A 78 -2.12 -4.01 -14.97
N TYR A 79 -0.84 -4.35 -14.85
CA TYR A 79 0.27 -3.42 -15.02
C TYR A 79 0.25 -2.73 -16.39
N PHE A 80 0.02 -3.47 -17.48
CA PHE A 80 0.08 -2.93 -18.84
C PHE A 80 -1.04 -1.92 -19.08
N ARG A 81 -2.25 -2.25 -18.64
CA ARG A 81 -3.40 -1.34 -18.74
C ARG A 81 -3.19 -0.10 -17.89
N VAL A 82 -2.76 -0.26 -16.64
CA VAL A 82 -2.49 0.87 -15.72
C VAL A 82 -1.40 1.79 -16.28
N LYS A 83 -0.28 1.24 -16.76
CA LYS A 83 0.81 1.99 -17.42
C LYS A 83 0.31 2.80 -18.62
N SER A 84 -0.57 2.22 -19.45
CA SER A 84 -1.14 2.88 -20.62
C SER A 84 -2.01 4.09 -20.24
N ILE A 85 -2.81 3.96 -19.18
CA ILE A 85 -3.68 5.06 -18.71
C ILE A 85 -2.83 6.14 -18.03
N LEU A 86 -1.87 5.76 -17.18
CA LEU A 86 -0.99 6.70 -16.45
C LEU A 86 -0.21 7.63 -17.40
N LYS A 87 0.19 7.12 -18.57
CA LYS A 87 0.86 7.93 -19.61
C LYS A 87 -0.03 9.00 -20.26
N LYS A 88 -1.37 8.87 -20.19
CA LYS A 88 -2.33 9.68 -20.97
C LYS A 88 -2.94 10.87 -20.22
N LYS A 89 -2.32 11.30 -19.12
CA LYS A 89 -2.78 12.31 -18.12
C LYS A 89 -3.58 11.67 -16.98
N ILE A 90 -2.94 11.57 -15.81
CA ILE A 90 -3.61 11.23 -14.54
C ILE A 90 -3.26 12.28 -13.49
N ARG A 91 -4.17 12.39 -12.52
CA ARG A 91 -4.01 13.03 -11.22
C ARG A 91 -2.70 12.60 -10.55
N THR A 92 -1.90 13.59 -10.17
CA THR A 92 -0.70 13.36 -9.37
C THR A 92 -1.09 12.99 -7.94
N ARG A 93 -0.17 12.32 -7.24
CA ARG A 93 -0.15 12.02 -5.80
C ARG A 93 -0.92 10.79 -5.35
N ILE A 94 -1.46 9.94 -6.22
CA ILE A 94 -2.06 8.66 -5.77
C ILE A 94 -0.98 7.63 -5.42
N GLY A 95 -1.32 6.67 -4.56
CA GLY A 95 -0.54 5.47 -4.31
C GLY A 95 -0.88 4.41 -5.35
N LEU A 96 0.11 3.76 -5.95
CA LEU A 96 -0.04 2.60 -6.82
C LEU A 96 0.47 1.39 -6.08
N GLU A 97 -0.45 0.51 -5.69
CA GLU A 97 -0.17 -0.59 -4.77
C GLU A 97 -0.01 -1.92 -5.49
N ILE A 98 1.02 -2.68 -5.10
CA ILE A 98 1.27 -4.06 -5.54
C ILE A 98 1.27 -4.97 -4.33
N PHE A 99 0.60 -6.11 -4.45
CA PHE A 99 0.60 -7.14 -3.41
C PHE A 99 1.64 -8.21 -3.65
N PHE A 100 2.39 -8.56 -2.61
CA PHE A 100 3.33 -9.67 -2.67
C PHE A 100 2.64 -11.04 -2.71
N ALA A 101 1.42 -11.14 -2.16
CA ALA A 101 0.59 -12.33 -2.24
C ALA A 101 0.41 -12.81 -3.69
N ASP A 102 0.24 -11.88 -4.64
CA ASP A 102 0.02 -12.20 -6.06
C ASP A 102 1.27 -12.83 -6.70
N ILE A 103 2.46 -12.61 -6.14
CA ILE A 103 3.75 -13.11 -6.67
C ILE A 103 4.08 -14.48 -6.10
N ARG A 104 3.73 -14.73 -4.84
CA ARG A 104 4.02 -16.02 -4.19
C ARG A 104 3.41 -17.21 -4.92
N GLN A 105 2.35 -16.96 -5.68
CA GLN A 105 1.64 -17.96 -6.47
C GLN A 105 2.15 -18.02 -7.92
N ALA A 106 3.13 -17.19 -8.29
CA ALA A 106 3.66 -17.09 -9.64
C ALA A 106 4.81 -18.06 -9.89
N ASN A 107 4.95 -18.55 -11.13
CA ASN A 107 6.09 -19.38 -11.53
C ASN A 107 7.40 -18.55 -11.62
N GLY A 108 8.55 -19.22 -11.61
CA GLY A 108 9.86 -18.56 -11.56
C GLY A 108 10.12 -17.53 -12.67
N PHE A 109 9.63 -17.80 -13.89
CA PHE A 109 9.73 -16.84 -15.01
C PHE A 109 8.91 -15.57 -14.76
N SER A 110 7.75 -15.70 -14.11
CA SER A 110 6.89 -14.57 -13.75
C SER A 110 7.50 -13.71 -12.63
N VAL A 111 8.28 -14.29 -11.72
CA VAL A 111 8.97 -13.56 -10.65
C VAL A 111 10.00 -12.57 -11.20
N GLY A 112 10.80 -12.97 -12.20
CA GLY A 112 11.78 -12.06 -12.83
C GLY A 112 11.11 -10.88 -13.54
N LYS A 113 10.02 -11.13 -14.26
CA LYS A 113 9.20 -10.07 -14.88
C LYS A 113 8.63 -9.12 -13.83
N TRP A 114 8.24 -9.64 -12.68
CA TRP A 114 7.65 -8.85 -11.62
C TRP A 114 8.63 -7.84 -10.99
N PHE A 115 9.88 -8.24 -10.74
CA PHE A 115 10.91 -7.30 -10.26
C PHE A 115 11.15 -6.15 -11.27
N GLU A 116 11.16 -6.46 -12.56
CA GLU A 116 11.27 -5.42 -13.59
C GLU A 116 10.01 -4.53 -13.63
N GLN A 117 8.82 -5.09 -13.46
CA GLN A 117 7.58 -4.32 -13.37
C GLN A 117 7.56 -3.35 -12.18
N ILE A 118 8.02 -3.76 -10.99
CA ILE A 118 8.17 -2.81 -9.88
C ILE A 118 9.13 -1.71 -10.26
N ARG A 119 10.31 -2.07 -10.79
CA ARG A 119 11.34 -1.09 -11.12
C ARG A 119 10.81 -0.06 -12.12
N GLU A 120 10.12 -0.52 -13.15
CA GLU A 120 9.46 0.37 -14.11
C GLU A 120 8.34 1.19 -13.47
N LEU A 121 7.51 0.59 -12.60
CA LEU A 121 6.43 1.29 -11.91
C LEU A 121 6.97 2.35 -10.96
N TYR A 122 8.03 2.08 -10.20
CA TYR A 122 8.71 3.04 -9.33
C TYR A 122 9.23 4.24 -10.13
N LYS A 123 9.89 3.99 -11.27
CA LYS A 123 10.35 5.06 -12.18
C LYS A 123 9.18 5.88 -12.73
N LEU A 124 8.09 5.21 -13.10
CA LEU A 124 6.87 5.88 -13.57
C LEU A 124 6.24 6.73 -12.46
N CYS A 125 6.07 6.17 -11.26
CA CYS A 125 5.58 6.88 -10.08
C CYS A 125 6.35 8.18 -9.85
N ASN A 126 7.68 8.12 -9.87
CA ASN A 126 8.54 9.28 -9.71
C ASN A 126 8.36 10.32 -10.82
N SER A 127 8.14 9.91 -12.07
CA SER A 127 7.97 10.85 -13.19
C SER A 127 6.61 11.54 -13.23
N ILE A 128 5.57 10.93 -12.64
CA ILE A 128 4.21 11.47 -12.59
C ILE A 128 3.76 11.85 -11.17
N ASN A 129 4.70 11.96 -10.22
CA ASN A 129 4.44 12.31 -8.83
C ASN A 129 3.38 11.42 -8.15
N CYS A 130 3.45 10.11 -8.36
CA CYS A 130 2.69 9.11 -7.62
C CYS A 130 3.60 8.38 -6.64
N GLN A 131 3.01 7.69 -5.66
CA GLN A 131 3.75 6.86 -4.70
C GLN A 131 3.65 5.39 -5.11
N LEU A 132 4.78 4.68 -5.21
CA LEU A 132 4.72 3.21 -5.22
C LEU A 132 4.41 2.72 -3.82
N VAL A 133 3.43 1.84 -3.68
CA VAL A 133 3.11 1.16 -2.42
C VAL A 133 3.34 -0.33 -2.61
N LEU A 134 4.16 -0.92 -1.75
CA LEU A 134 4.32 -2.36 -1.65
C LEU A 134 3.60 -2.84 -0.39
N SER A 135 2.80 -3.89 -0.50
CA SER A 135 2.10 -4.48 0.64
C SER A 135 2.10 -6.00 0.56
N SER A 136 2.06 -6.69 1.70
CA SER A 136 2.11 -8.15 1.71
C SER A 136 0.88 -8.75 1.04
N GLY A 137 -0.29 -8.12 1.23
CA GLY A 137 -1.58 -8.72 0.86
C GLY A 137 -1.84 -10.01 1.65
N ALA A 138 -1.27 -10.14 2.84
CA ALA A 138 -1.35 -11.35 3.65
C ALA A 138 -2.79 -11.63 4.09
N ARG A 139 -3.25 -12.86 3.86
CA ARG A 139 -4.55 -13.36 4.34
C ARG A 139 -4.45 -14.04 5.69
N CYS A 140 -3.23 -14.29 6.16
CA CYS A 140 -2.96 -14.80 7.50
C CYS A 140 -1.60 -14.35 8.03
N PRO A 141 -1.31 -14.50 9.33
CA PRO A 141 -0.06 -13.97 9.89
C PRO A 141 1.19 -14.63 9.31
N ARG A 142 1.10 -15.90 8.92
CA ARG A 142 2.21 -16.63 8.26
C ARG A 142 2.56 -16.07 6.89
N GLU A 143 1.64 -15.32 6.30
CA GLU A 143 1.81 -14.69 5.00
C GLU A 143 2.34 -13.25 5.09
N MET A 144 2.49 -12.69 6.29
CA MET A 144 3.05 -11.35 6.46
C MET A 144 4.54 -11.34 6.11
N ILE A 145 5.04 -10.17 5.70
CA ILE A 145 6.41 -9.98 5.24
C ILE A 145 7.11 -9.01 6.17
N SER A 146 8.24 -9.41 6.75
CA SER A 146 8.99 -8.53 7.66
C SER A 146 9.47 -7.25 6.97
N GLY A 147 9.67 -6.20 7.77
CA GLY A 147 10.31 -4.96 7.32
C GLY A 147 11.63 -5.20 6.59
N ARG A 148 12.46 -6.11 7.11
CA ARG A 148 13.75 -6.48 6.52
C ARG A 148 13.61 -7.23 5.19
N CYS A 149 12.53 -8.00 5.03
CA CYS A 149 12.21 -8.66 3.77
C CYS A 149 11.79 -7.63 2.71
N PHE A 150 10.98 -6.62 3.07
CA PHE A 150 10.71 -5.49 2.18
C PHE A 150 12.01 -4.78 1.76
N ASP A 151 12.93 -4.51 2.70
CA ASP A 151 14.22 -3.88 2.39
C ASP A 151 15.02 -4.70 1.35
N SER A 152 15.04 -6.02 1.49
CA SER A 152 15.70 -6.93 0.55
C SER A 152 15.05 -6.88 -0.84
N LEU A 153 13.71 -6.86 -0.90
CA LEU A 153 12.95 -6.81 -2.15
C LEU A 153 13.16 -5.47 -2.88
N LEU A 154 13.19 -4.37 -2.13
CA LEU A 154 13.51 -3.04 -2.66
C LEU A 154 14.92 -3.01 -3.27
N LYS A 155 15.92 -3.58 -2.57
CA LYS A 155 17.29 -3.69 -3.09
C LYS A 155 17.35 -4.49 -4.39
N LEU A 156 16.63 -5.60 -4.51
CA LEU A 156 16.52 -6.38 -5.77
C LEU A 156 15.89 -5.56 -6.90
N CYS A 157 14.97 -4.66 -6.58
CA CYS A 157 14.38 -3.73 -7.54
C CYS A 157 15.30 -2.54 -7.91
N ASN A 158 16.51 -2.44 -7.33
CA ASN A 158 17.38 -1.25 -7.37
C ASN A 158 16.72 0.00 -6.78
N ILE A 159 15.93 -0.17 -5.71
CA ILE A 159 15.31 0.91 -4.94
C ILE A 159 16.01 0.96 -3.58
N LYS A 160 16.46 2.16 -3.17
CA LYS A 160 17.08 2.36 -1.85
C LYS A 160 16.00 2.29 -0.76
N PRO A 161 16.03 1.34 0.18
CA PRO A 161 14.96 1.19 1.17
C PRO A 161 14.74 2.44 2.02
N GLU A 162 15.81 3.11 2.43
CA GLU A 162 15.76 4.31 3.28
C GLU A 162 15.03 5.45 2.57
N ARG A 163 15.27 5.59 1.26
CA ARG A 163 14.56 6.57 0.44
C ARG A 163 13.09 6.19 0.27
N TYR A 164 12.81 4.93 -0.05
CA TYR A 164 11.44 4.46 -0.27
C TYR A 164 10.56 4.67 0.96
N TRP A 165 11.03 4.25 2.12
CA TRP A 165 10.26 4.34 3.36
C TRP A 165 10.02 5.79 3.79
N ARG A 166 11.02 6.68 3.64
CA ARG A 166 10.85 8.11 3.88
C ARG A 166 9.81 8.73 2.93
N GLU A 167 9.90 8.45 1.64
CA GLU A 167 8.93 8.92 0.64
C GLU A 167 7.51 8.40 0.94
N LEU A 168 7.39 7.15 1.37
CA LEU A 168 6.11 6.56 1.77
C LEU A 168 5.54 7.20 3.04
N GLU A 169 6.37 7.44 4.05
CA GLU A 169 6.00 8.10 5.31
C GLU A 169 5.48 9.52 5.05
N GLU A 170 6.23 10.34 4.33
CA GLU A 170 5.81 11.68 3.91
C GLU A 170 4.48 11.65 3.12
N TRP A 171 4.33 10.67 2.22
CA TRP A 171 3.11 10.51 1.43
C TRP A 171 1.90 10.16 2.30
N ILE A 172 2.06 9.25 3.26
CA ILE A 172 0.99 8.85 4.19
C ILE A 172 0.60 10.01 5.09
N GLU A 173 1.56 10.73 5.67
CA GLU A 173 1.29 11.89 6.52
C GLU A 173 0.48 12.97 5.80
N ILE A 174 0.81 13.26 4.53
CA ILE A 174 0.04 14.20 3.70
C ILE A 174 -1.39 13.69 3.46
N ARG A 175 -1.58 12.37 3.35
CA ARG A 175 -2.89 11.75 3.08
C ARG A 175 -3.77 11.70 4.33
N LEU A 176 -3.17 11.37 5.46
CA LEU A 176 -3.84 11.32 6.75
C LEU A 176 -4.10 12.73 7.29
N GLY A 177 -3.15 13.64 7.23
CA GLY A 177 -3.30 15.03 7.73
C GLY A 177 -4.34 15.86 6.97
N LYS A 178 -4.75 15.45 5.77
CA LYS A 178 -5.88 16.06 5.04
C LYS A 178 -7.25 15.64 5.57
N LYS A 179 -7.30 14.65 6.45
CA LYS A 179 -8.53 14.10 6.98
C LYS A 179 -8.64 14.58 8.42
N CYS A 180 -9.72 15.27 8.74
CA CYS A 180 -10.01 15.66 10.10
C CYS A 180 -10.45 14.42 10.87
N TYR A 181 -9.86 14.19 12.04
CA TYR A 181 -10.24 13.13 12.96
C TYR A 181 -10.67 13.74 14.29
N LEU A 182 -11.56 13.08 15.02
CA LEU A 182 -11.76 13.37 16.43
C LEU A 182 -10.66 12.66 17.22
N ASP A 183 -9.91 13.39 18.03
CA ASP A 183 -9.02 12.79 19.02
C ASP A 183 -9.89 12.01 20.02
N ALA A 184 -9.58 10.72 20.22
CA ALA A 184 -10.34 9.81 21.09
C ALA A 184 -10.00 10.01 22.58
#